data_AF-A0A1M5S8Z3-F1
#
_entry.id   AF-A0A1M5S8Z3-F1
#
_cell.length_a   1.000
_cell.length_b   1.000
_cell.length_c   1.000
_cell.angle_alpha   90.00
_cell.angle_beta   90.00
_cell.angle_gamma   90.00
#
_symmetry.space_group_name_H-M   'P 1'
#
loop_
_entity.id
_entity.type
_entity.pdbx_description
1 polymer ?
#
loop_
_entity_poly.entity_id
_entity_poly.type
_entity_poly.pdbx_seq_one_letter_code
_entity_poly.pdbx_strand_id
1 'polypeptide(L)'
;MAFYDLANLLSEYIMPNEQCCLMSIKPIFVNRMLEGIKIYEYRRVRFRTLPHKIFIYSTSPEKSIIGFFTPEIFYCDTPAEIWQRTYIHSGLSKQEYDLYTNNAQLVTAIKVRKIIQFDKPINPYMTAFKPPQSFYYL
;
A
#
# COMPACT_ATOMS: atom_id res chain seq x y z
N MET A 1 -11.72 24.89 15.06
CA MET A 1 -10.55 24.41 14.31
C MET A 1 -11.06 23.45 13.25
N ALA A 2 -10.91 23.76 11.96
CA ALA A 2 -11.25 22.82 10.91
C ALA A 2 -10.29 21.63 11.03
N PHE A 3 -10.81 20.42 11.22
CA PHE A 3 -10.00 19.23 11.10
C PHE A 3 -9.53 19.18 9.65
N TYR A 4 -8.21 19.23 9.44
CA TYR A 4 -7.65 18.88 8.14
C TYR A 4 -8.05 17.43 7.86
N ASP A 5 -8.74 17.19 6.75
CA ASP A 5 -8.94 15.84 6.24
C ASP A 5 -7.65 15.34 5.58
N LEU A 6 -7.44 14.03 5.57
CA LEU A 6 -6.28 13.36 5.00
C LEU A 6 -6.09 13.69 3.52
N ALA A 7 -7.17 13.88 2.76
CA ALA A 7 -7.11 14.33 1.37
C ALA A 7 -6.49 15.73 1.25
N ASN A 8 -6.86 16.66 2.15
CA ASN A 8 -6.26 18.01 2.17
C ASN A 8 -4.78 17.97 2.51
N LEU A 9 -4.38 17.09 3.44
CA LEU A 9 -2.97 16.90 3.83
C LEU A 9 -2.10 16.40 2.67
N LEU A 10 -2.70 15.67 1.71
CA LEU A 10 -2.03 15.10 0.56
C LEU A 10 -2.31 15.85 -0.75
N SER A 11 -3.00 16.99 -0.69
CA SER A 11 -3.53 17.70 -1.86
C SER A 11 -2.47 18.12 -2.89
N GLU A 12 -1.26 18.43 -2.45
CA GLU A 12 -0.12 18.72 -3.34
C GLU A 12 0.21 17.54 -4.29
N TYR A 13 -0.14 16.32 -3.89
CA TYR A 13 0.17 15.09 -4.62
C TYR A 13 -1.06 14.49 -5.32
N ILE A 14 -2.24 15.10 -5.21
CA ILE A 14 -3.50 14.60 -5.78
C ILE A 14 -3.98 15.59 -6.83
N MET A 15 -4.03 15.15 -8.10
CA MET A 15 -4.55 15.95 -9.18
C MET A 15 -6.09 15.98 -9.14
N PRO A 16 -6.74 17.01 -9.71
CA PRO A 16 -8.19 17.03 -9.85
C PRO A 16 -8.70 15.74 -10.52
N ASN A 17 -9.73 15.12 -9.93
CA ASN A 17 -10.35 13.87 -10.36
C ASN A 17 -9.53 12.58 -10.15
N GLU A 18 -8.34 12.63 -9.54
CA GLU A 18 -7.62 11.40 -9.18
C GLU A 18 -8.28 10.69 -8.00
N GLN A 19 -8.81 9.50 -8.26
CA GLN A 19 -9.13 8.56 -7.19
C GLN A 19 -7.84 8.01 -6.59
N CYS A 20 -7.62 8.24 -5.30
CA CYS A 20 -6.44 7.78 -4.59
C CYS A 20 -6.83 6.90 -3.40
N CYS A 21 -5.90 6.09 -2.93
CA CYS A 21 -6.06 5.45 -1.63
C CYS A 21 -4.75 5.42 -0.84
N LEU A 22 -4.85 5.14 0.45
CA LEU A 22 -3.72 4.94 1.35
C LEU A 22 -3.70 3.51 1.91
N MET A 23 -2.50 2.93 2.01
CA MET A 23 -2.25 1.62 2.61
C MET A 23 -1.27 1.73 3.78
N SER A 24 -1.54 0.96 4.83
CA SER A 24 -0.56 0.76 5.91
C SER A 24 0.38 -0.39 5.57
N ILE A 25 1.70 -0.14 5.60
CA ILE A 25 2.74 -1.12 5.29
C ILE A 25 3.77 -1.13 6.42
N LYS A 26 4.26 -2.31 6.81
CA LYS A 26 5.33 -2.41 7.82
C LYS A 26 6.65 -1.87 7.25
N PRO A 27 7.46 -1.14 8.04
CA PRO A 27 8.74 -0.57 7.58
C PRO A 27 9.65 -1.56 6.86
N ILE A 28 9.77 -2.79 7.37
CA ILE A 28 10.56 -3.85 6.73
C ILE A 28 10.15 -4.11 5.26
N PHE A 29 8.85 -4.02 4.94
CA PHE A 29 8.36 -4.23 3.58
C PHE A 29 8.48 -2.97 2.73
N VAL A 30 8.34 -1.78 3.32
CA VAL A 30 8.63 -0.51 2.64
C VAL A 30 10.09 -0.51 2.18
N ASN A 31 11.03 -0.86 3.05
CA ASN A 31 12.46 -0.93 2.70
C ASN A 31 12.72 -1.94 1.58
N ARG A 32 12.15 -3.16 1.67
CA ARG A 32 12.26 -4.15 0.58
C ARG A 32 11.69 -3.63 -0.75
N MET A 33 10.64 -2.81 -0.73
CA MET A 33 10.09 -2.19 -1.95
C MET A 33 11.04 -1.13 -2.51
N LEU A 34 11.61 -0.27 -1.65
CA LEU A 34 12.57 0.75 -2.04
C LEU A 34 13.86 0.16 -2.61
N GLU A 35 14.32 -0.96 -2.06
CA GLU A 35 15.47 -1.74 -2.55
C GLU A 35 15.16 -2.53 -3.86
N GLY A 36 13.90 -2.55 -4.31
CA GLY A 36 13.46 -3.30 -5.48
C GLY A 36 13.35 -4.81 -5.30
N ILE A 37 13.53 -5.31 -4.07
CA ILE A 37 13.40 -6.73 -3.71
C ILE A 37 11.93 -7.16 -3.70
N LYS A 38 11.04 -6.29 -3.20
CA LYS A 38 9.60 -6.51 -3.12
C LYS A 38 8.89 -5.67 -4.18
N ILE A 39 8.46 -6.29 -5.27
CA ILE A 39 7.70 -5.59 -6.31
C ILE A 39 6.20 -5.89 -6.25
N TYR A 40 5.76 -6.77 -5.35
CA TYR A 40 4.34 -7.08 -5.15
C TYR A 40 3.90 -6.82 -3.71
N GLU A 41 2.86 -6.03 -3.53
CA GLU A 41 2.15 -5.85 -2.26
C GLU A 41 0.87 -6.69 -2.24
N TYR A 42 0.64 -7.42 -1.15
CA TYR A 42 -0.49 -8.34 -1.05
C TYR A 42 -1.59 -7.80 -0.14
N ARG A 43 -2.86 -7.96 -0.55
CA ARG A 43 -4.04 -7.62 0.25
C ARG A 43 -5.08 -8.73 0.14
N ARG A 44 -5.71 -9.11 1.25
CA ARG A 44 -6.75 -10.17 1.29
C ARG A 44 -8.13 -9.72 0.77
N VAL A 45 -8.18 -8.57 0.09
CA VAL A 45 -9.41 -7.94 -0.41
C VAL A 45 -9.16 -7.35 -1.79
N ARG A 46 -10.23 -7.15 -2.57
CA ARG A 46 -10.19 -6.44 -3.86
C ARG A 46 -10.19 -4.93 -3.63
N PHE A 47 -9.73 -4.20 -4.63
CA PHE A 47 -10.06 -2.79 -4.74
C PHE A 47 -11.56 -2.62 -4.98
N ARG A 48 -12.16 -1.60 -4.35
CA ARG A 48 -13.50 -1.12 -4.68
C ARG A 48 -13.47 -0.37 -6.00
N THR A 49 -12.44 0.43 -6.19
CA THR A 49 -12.13 1.19 -7.39
C THR A 49 -10.63 1.21 -7.59
N LEU A 50 -10.16 1.12 -8.83
CA LEU A 50 -8.74 1.15 -9.15
C LEU A 50 -8.17 2.55 -8.87
N PRO A 51 -7.26 2.72 -7.90
CA PRO A 51 -6.69 4.03 -7.62
C PRO A 51 -5.62 4.42 -8.64
N HIS A 52 -5.55 5.71 -8.96
CA HIS A 52 -4.47 6.31 -9.75
C HIS A 52 -3.15 6.32 -8.96
N LYS A 53 -3.24 6.58 -7.65
CA LYS A 53 -2.10 6.60 -6.73
C LYS A 53 -2.44 5.87 -5.45
N ILE A 54 -1.46 5.13 -4.95
CA ILE A 54 -1.50 4.49 -3.65
C ILE A 54 -0.45 5.12 -2.75
N PHE A 55 -0.91 5.86 -1.75
CA PHE A 55 -0.07 6.42 -0.70
C PHE A 55 0.34 5.34 0.30
N ILE A 56 1.57 5.42 0.77
CA ILE A 56 2.14 4.47 1.72
C ILE A 56 2.26 5.14 3.08
N TYR A 57 1.45 4.67 4.03
CA TYR A 57 1.69 4.90 5.45
C TYR A 57 2.60 3.80 5.99
N SER A 58 3.80 4.17 6.41
CA SER A 58 4.70 3.27 7.10
C SER A 58 4.32 3.19 8.58
N THR A 59 4.09 1.97 9.08
CA THR A 59 3.63 1.77 10.46
C THR A 59 4.76 2.01 11.48
N SER A 60 4.57 1.61 12.74
CA SER A 60 5.59 1.74 13.79
C SER A 60 6.94 1.10 13.37
N PRO A 61 8.09 1.73 13.68
CA PRO A 61 8.23 2.97 14.47
C PRO A 61 8.06 4.28 13.69
N GLU A 62 8.06 4.27 12.36
CA GLU A 62 8.09 5.49 11.52
C GLU A 62 6.81 6.33 11.60
N LYS A 63 5.64 5.68 11.62
CA LYS A 63 4.32 6.30 11.82
C LYS A 63 4.05 7.53 10.94
N SER A 64 4.42 7.45 9.66
CA SER A 64 4.31 8.57 8.71
C SER A 64 3.94 8.10 7.31
N ILE A 65 3.40 9.02 6.50
CA ILE A 65 3.19 8.79 5.06
C ILE A 65 4.48 9.15 4.36
N ILE A 66 5.09 8.16 3.71
CA ILE A 66 6.46 8.25 3.19
C ILE A 66 6.54 8.55 1.70
N GLY A 67 5.40 8.46 1.00
CA GLY A 67 5.32 8.64 -0.44
C GLY A 67 4.14 7.91 -1.04
N PHE A 68 4.20 7.69 -2.35
CA PHE A 68 3.19 6.97 -3.11
C PHE A 68 3.77 6.22 -4.31
N PHE A 69 2.96 5.37 -4.93
CA PHE A 69 3.26 4.78 -6.23
C PHE A 69 1.99 4.69 -7.08
N THR A 70 2.18 4.58 -8.39
CA THR A 70 1.10 4.28 -9.34
C THR A 70 1.06 2.77 -9.57
N PRO A 71 -0.09 2.09 -9.33
CA PRO A 71 -0.20 0.67 -9.61
C PRO A 71 -0.30 0.41 -11.12
N GLU A 72 0.57 -0.43 -11.68
CA GLU A 72 0.58 -0.75 -13.12
C GLU A 72 -0.19 -2.04 -13.46
N ILE A 73 -0.03 -3.07 -12.63
CA ILE A 73 -0.61 -4.40 -12.85
C ILE A 73 -1.01 -4.95 -11.49
N PHE A 74 -2.16 -5.61 -11.42
CA PHE A 74 -2.50 -6.40 -10.25
C PHE A 74 -3.17 -7.70 -10.65
N TYR A 75 -2.97 -8.72 -9.83
CA TYR A 75 -3.65 -10.00 -9.94
C TYR A 75 -4.63 -10.14 -8.79
N CYS A 76 -5.74 -10.81 -9.04
CA CYS A 76 -6.74 -11.05 -8.01
C CYS A 76 -7.30 -12.45 -8.15
N ASP A 77 -6.86 -13.35 -7.27
CA ASP A 77 -7.11 -14.78 -7.40
C ASP A 77 -6.97 -15.46 -6.03
N THR A 78 -7.04 -16.79 -5.99
CA THR A 78 -6.73 -17.59 -4.81
C THR A 78 -5.29 -17.37 -4.33
N PRO A 79 -4.98 -17.57 -3.04
CA PRO A 79 -3.61 -17.42 -2.53
C PRO A 79 -2.56 -18.25 -3.28
N ALA A 80 -2.93 -19.46 -3.72
CA ALA A 80 -2.03 -20.35 -4.45
C ALA A 80 -1.66 -19.80 -5.83
N GLU A 81 -2.67 -19.37 -6.60
CA GLU A 81 -2.47 -18.76 -7.93
C GLU A 81 -1.65 -17.47 -7.85
N ILE A 82 -1.96 -16.62 -6.88
CA ILE A 82 -1.20 -15.39 -6.66
C ILE A 82 0.27 -15.69 -6.33
N TRP A 83 0.52 -16.68 -5.46
CA TRP A 83 1.89 -17.06 -5.12
C TRP A 83 2.64 -17.54 -6.36
N GLN A 84 2.07 -18.48 -7.11
CA GLN A 84 2.69 -19.04 -8.32
C GLN A 84 3.11 -17.97 -9.32
N ARG A 85 2.31 -16.90 -9.46
CA ARG A 85 2.58 -15.80 -10.39
C ARG A 85 3.59 -14.78 -9.88
N THR A 86 3.77 -14.66 -8.57
CA THR A 86 4.46 -13.49 -7.97
C THR A 86 5.64 -13.84 -7.05
N TYR A 87 5.84 -15.12 -6.69
CA TYR A 87 6.77 -15.52 -5.64
C TYR A 87 8.21 -15.00 -5.84
N ILE A 88 8.71 -15.00 -7.07
CA ILE A 88 10.08 -14.57 -7.42
C ILE A 88 10.38 -13.15 -6.94
N HIS A 89 9.38 -12.27 -6.96
CA HIS A 89 9.52 -10.87 -6.57
C HIS A 89 8.55 -10.46 -5.45
N SER A 90 8.11 -11.44 -4.67
CA SER A 90 7.19 -11.24 -3.54
C SER A 90 7.82 -10.44 -2.41
N GLY A 91 9.14 -10.50 -2.29
CA GLY A 91 9.90 -10.02 -1.13
C GLY A 91 9.48 -10.69 0.17
N LEU A 92 8.90 -11.89 0.11
CA LEU A 92 8.47 -12.70 1.25
C LEU A 92 8.99 -14.13 1.08
N SER A 93 9.22 -14.82 2.20
CA SER A 93 9.29 -16.27 2.19
C SER A 93 7.89 -16.87 1.96
N LYS A 94 7.84 -18.13 1.52
CA LYS A 94 6.58 -18.87 1.39
C LYS A 94 5.82 -18.92 2.72
N GLN A 95 6.52 -19.14 3.84
CA GLN A 95 5.91 -19.17 5.17
C GLN A 95 5.31 -17.81 5.57
N GLU A 96 6.00 -16.70 5.31
CA GLU A 96 5.47 -15.35 5.57
C GLU A 96 4.20 -15.09 4.75
N TYR A 97 4.20 -15.47 3.48
CA TYR A 97 3.05 -15.32 2.60
C TYR A 97 1.86 -16.20 3.02
N ASP A 98 2.10 -17.47 3.32
CA ASP A 98 1.05 -18.41 3.72
C ASP A 98 0.43 -17.99 5.06
N LEU A 99 1.26 -17.54 6.02
CA LEU A 99 0.76 -16.99 7.28
C LEU A 99 -0.12 -15.75 7.05
N TYR A 100 0.32 -14.84 6.18
CA TYR A 100 -0.42 -13.62 5.87
C TYR A 100 -1.77 -13.92 5.18
N THR A 101 -1.77 -14.86 4.25
CA THR A 101 -2.92 -15.23 3.42
C THR A 101 -3.79 -16.34 4.01
N ASN A 102 -3.48 -16.79 5.23
CA ASN A 102 -4.18 -17.89 5.88
C ASN A 102 -5.71 -17.66 5.91
N ASN A 103 -6.47 -18.70 5.52
CA ASN A 103 -7.93 -18.67 5.37
C ASN A 103 -8.48 -17.58 4.42
N ALA A 104 -7.65 -16.95 3.60
CA ALA A 104 -8.13 -16.06 2.55
C ALA A 104 -8.61 -16.89 1.35
N GLN A 105 -9.85 -16.67 0.91
CA GLN A 105 -10.33 -17.22 -0.35
C GLN A 105 -9.76 -16.46 -1.56
N LEU A 106 -9.24 -15.25 -1.32
CA LEU A 106 -8.84 -14.31 -2.34
C LEU A 106 -7.69 -13.42 -1.84
N VAL A 107 -6.72 -13.17 -2.71
CA VAL A 107 -5.63 -12.23 -2.53
C VAL A 107 -5.49 -11.35 -3.77
N THR A 108 -5.31 -10.06 -3.55
CA THR A 108 -4.88 -9.10 -4.55
C THR A 108 -3.37 -8.90 -4.43
N ALA A 109 -2.64 -9.09 -5.52
CA ALA A 109 -1.23 -8.72 -5.61
C ALA A 109 -1.09 -7.46 -6.46
N ILE A 110 -0.55 -6.40 -5.87
CA ILE A 110 -0.42 -5.06 -6.46
C ILE A 110 1.03 -4.88 -6.85
N LYS A 111 1.31 -4.65 -8.14
CA LYS A 111 2.68 -4.38 -8.59
C LYS A 111 3.12 -2.98 -8.17
N VAL A 112 4.18 -2.94 -7.37
CA VAL A 112 4.91 -1.75 -6.90
C VAL A 112 6.16 -1.64 -7.76
N ARG A 113 6.22 -0.65 -8.66
CA ARG A 113 7.39 -0.46 -9.52
C ARG A 113 8.35 0.58 -8.97
N LYS A 114 7.87 1.81 -8.77
CA LYS A 114 8.65 2.94 -8.29
C LYS A 114 7.84 3.68 -7.24
N ILE A 115 8.38 3.76 -6.03
CA ILE A 115 7.86 4.63 -4.98
C ILE A 115 8.46 6.02 -5.21
N ILE A 116 7.59 7.02 -5.32
CA ILE A 116 7.96 8.43 -5.24
C ILE A 116 7.92 8.79 -3.76
N GLN A 117 9.11 8.92 -3.16
CA GLN A 117 9.25 9.31 -1.76
C GLN A 117 9.04 10.81 -1.62
N PHE A 118 8.45 11.21 -0.49
CA PHE A 118 8.41 12.62 -0.12
C PHE A 118 9.76 13.04 0.47
N ASP A 119 10.19 14.27 0.18
CA ASP A 119 11.40 14.84 0.79
C ASP A 119 11.31 14.87 2.31
N LYS A 120 10.10 15.08 2.83
CA LYS A 120 9.76 14.98 4.25
C LYS A 120 8.54 14.08 4.43
N PRO A 121 8.64 12.98 5.19
CA PRO A 121 7.48 12.17 5.54
C PRO A 121 6.40 13.01 6.23
N ILE A 122 5.16 12.74 5.89
CA ILE A 122 4.00 13.49 6.38
C ILE A 122 3.43 12.79 7.61
N ASN A 123 3.22 13.53 8.70
CA ASN A 123 2.56 13.03 9.89
C ASN A 123 1.02 13.08 9.73
N PRO A 124 0.33 11.93 9.59
CA PRO A 124 -1.12 11.94 9.35
C PRO A 124 -1.94 12.23 10.62
N TYR A 125 -1.33 12.18 11.81
CA TYR A 125 -2.00 12.37 13.10
C TYR A 125 -2.33 13.82 13.42
N MET A 126 -2.01 14.74 12.51
CA MET A 126 -2.60 16.09 12.49
C MET A 126 -4.10 16.08 12.09
N THR A 127 -4.60 14.92 11.67
CA THR A 127 -6.00 14.64 11.31
C THR A 127 -6.58 13.58 12.25
N ALA A 128 -7.86 13.21 12.12
CA ALA A 128 -8.48 12.09 12.86
C ALA A 128 -8.03 10.68 12.36
N PHE A 129 -6.80 10.58 11.87
CA PHE A 129 -6.26 9.42 11.18
C PHE A 129 -6.22 8.16 12.05
N LYS A 130 -6.62 7.05 11.44
CA LYS A 130 -6.37 5.69 11.94
C LYS A 130 -5.74 4.88 10.81
N PRO A 131 -4.61 4.18 11.05
CA PRO A 131 -3.99 3.35 10.03
C PRO A 131 -4.99 2.34 9.44
N PRO A 132 -5.23 2.32 8.11
CA PRO A 132 -6.15 1.36 7.51
C PRO A 132 -5.60 -0.06 7.55
N GLN A 133 -6.47 -1.03 7.78
CA GLN A 133 -6.14 -2.46 7.69
C GLN A 133 -5.97 -2.92 6.23
N SER A 134 -6.78 -2.38 5.33
CA SER A 134 -6.73 -2.64 3.88
C SER A 134 -6.42 -1.34 3.12
N PHE A 135 -7.45 -0.65 2.65
CA PHE A 135 -7.36 0.58 1.86
C PHE A 135 -8.19 1.67 2.52
N TYR A 136 -7.65 2.89 2.60
CA TYR A 136 -8.40 4.10 2.90
C TYR A 136 -8.54 4.91 1.61
N TYR A 137 -9.74 5.02 1.06
CA TYR A 137 -9.98 5.81 -0.16
C TYR A 137 -10.06 7.29 0.21
N LEU A 138 -9.34 8.12 -0.55
CA LEU A 138 -9.25 9.58 -0.41
C LEU A 138 -10.26 10.26 -1.34
#